data_AF-A0A521GN42-F1
#
_entry.id   AF-A0A521GN42-F1
#
_cell.length_a   1.000
_cell.length_b   1.000
_cell.length_c   1.000
_cell.angle_alpha   90.00
_cell.angle_beta   90.00
_cell.angle_gamma   90.00
#
_symmetry.space_group_name_H-M   'P 1'
#
loop_
_entity.id
_entity.type
_entity.pdbx_description
1 polymer ?
#
loop_
_entity_poly.entity_id
_entity_poly.type
_entity_poly.pdbx_seq_one_letter_code
_entity_poly.pdbx_strand_id
1 'polypeptide(L)'
;MQLKMQGDFAFHIGYILTLLLAAGLTFVVLKWPRGVQYTFSQHVAPRNSSSIFYSLLFIVTLTLLLIFFASYFIPAYELPIPFKQLLVISCVAQILCTFFPERGKEKTKIHRVFAGISAACLPMLLAILAAWPTINGFDKILTGACFIIMLAILCLAIFTELRKTHALILQIAYNVAFFVPILFIAYL
;
A
#
# COMPACT_ATOMS: atom_id res chain seq x y z
N MET A 1 -20.71 -10.28 23.59
CA MET A 1 -21.54 -9.72 22.49
C MET A 1 -20.88 -8.54 21.81
N GLN A 2 -20.33 -7.55 22.53
CA GLN A 2 -19.63 -6.39 21.93
C GLN A 2 -18.37 -6.75 21.10
N LEU A 3 -17.55 -7.72 21.55
CA LEU A 3 -16.38 -8.19 20.79
C LEU A 3 -16.74 -8.84 19.45
N LYS A 4 -17.93 -9.44 19.34
CA LYS A 4 -18.40 -10.08 18.11
C LYS A 4 -18.88 -9.03 17.09
N MET A 5 -19.59 -7.99 17.54
CA MET A 5 -20.04 -6.89 16.68
C MET A 5 -18.89 -6.00 16.16
N GLN A 6 -17.82 -5.79 16.96
CA GLN A 6 -16.64 -5.05 16.49
C GLN A 6 -15.88 -5.80 15.39
N GLY A 7 -15.85 -7.14 15.45
CA GLY A 7 -15.25 -7.97 14.41
C GLY A 7 -15.95 -7.84 13.07
N ASP A 8 -17.28 -7.84 13.06
CA ASP A 8 -18.07 -7.81 11.82
C ASP A 8 -17.90 -6.49 11.05
N PHE A 9 -17.89 -5.34 11.73
CA PHE A 9 -17.66 -4.06 11.06
C PHE A 9 -16.23 -3.97 10.52
N ALA A 10 -15.23 -4.29 11.34
CA ALA A 10 -13.82 -4.23 10.95
C ALA A 10 -13.50 -5.18 9.79
N PHE A 11 -14.14 -6.35 9.76
CA PHE A 11 -14.04 -7.30 8.65
C PHE A 11 -14.42 -6.65 7.32
N HIS A 12 -15.53 -5.90 7.22
CA HIS A 12 -15.93 -5.28 5.96
C HIS A 12 -15.07 -4.09 5.53
N ILE A 13 -14.35 -3.46 6.47
CA ILE A 13 -13.49 -2.30 6.18
C ILE A 13 -12.45 -2.67 5.10
N GLY A 14 -11.85 -3.85 5.16
CA GLY A 14 -10.78 -4.24 4.23
C GLY A 14 -11.20 -4.15 2.76
N TYR A 15 -12.34 -4.73 2.41
CA TYR A 15 -12.87 -4.66 1.05
C TYR A 15 -13.26 -3.23 0.63
N ILE A 16 -13.94 -2.49 1.52
CA ILE A 16 -14.34 -1.09 1.27
C ILE A 16 -13.11 -0.21 1.02
N LEU A 17 -12.07 -0.37 1.83
CA LEU A 17 -10.75 0.27 1.69
C LEU A 17 -10.18 0.05 0.29
N THR A 18 -10.16 -1.20 -0.17
CA THR A 18 -9.50 -1.54 -1.44
C THR A 18 -10.28 -0.94 -2.61
N LEU A 19 -11.61 -0.99 -2.57
CA LEU A 19 -12.46 -0.35 -3.56
C LEU A 19 -12.29 1.17 -3.56
N LEU A 20 -12.28 1.81 -2.38
CA LEU A 20 -12.10 3.25 -2.25
C LEU A 20 -10.75 3.70 -2.79
N LEU A 21 -9.68 2.98 -2.45
CA LEU A 21 -8.34 3.28 -2.92
C LEU A 21 -8.22 3.06 -4.44
N ALA A 22 -8.73 1.93 -4.95
CA ALA A 22 -8.71 1.62 -6.39
C ALA A 22 -9.50 2.66 -7.20
N ALA A 23 -10.69 3.02 -6.76
CA ALA A 23 -11.52 4.04 -7.40
C ALA A 23 -10.84 5.42 -7.34
N GLY A 24 -10.29 5.81 -6.20
CA GLY A 24 -9.59 7.08 -6.02
C GLY A 24 -8.33 7.21 -6.89
N LEU A 25 -7.53 6.15 -6.96
CA LEU A 25 -6.33 6.11 -7.82
C LEU A 25 -6.68 6.06 -9.31
N THR A 26 -7.74 5.33 -9.68
CA THR A 26 -8.26 5.33 -11.05
C THR A 26 -8.73 6.73 -11.44
N PHE A 27 -9.49 7.39 -10.56
CA PHE A 27 -9.91 8.77 -10.76
C PHE A 27 -8.73 9.72 -10.96
N VAL A 28 -7.63 9.56 -10.21
CA VAL A 28 -6.41 10.36 -10.39
C VAL A 28 -5.87 10.25 -11.82
N VAL A 29 -5.75 9.03 -12.34
CA VAL A 29 -5.19 8.77 -13.67
C VAL A 29 -6.11 9.31 -14.77
N LEU A 30 -7.44 9.14 -14.61
CA LEU A 30 -8.43 9.62 -15.57
C LEU A 30 -8.58 11.15 -15.55
N LYS A 31 -8.58 11.77 -14.37
CA LYS A 31 -8.82 13.21 -14.21
C LYS A 31 -7.59 14.05 -14.54
N TRP A 32 -6.39 13.53 -14.27
CA TRP A 32 -5.12 14.24 -14.47
C TRP A 32 -4.09 13.39 -15.23
N PRO A 33 -4.38 12.99 -16.48
CA PRO A 33 -3.53 12.07 -17.25
C PRO A 33 -2.16 12.69 -17.54
N ARG A 34 -1.09 11.91 -17.36
CA ARG A 34 0.28 12.27 -17.77
C ARG A 34 1.01 11.17 -18.55
N GLY A 35 0.50 9.93 -18.50
CA GLY A 35 1.07 8.77 -19.18
C GLY A 35 1.63 7.73 -18.20
N VAL A 36 1.83 6.51 -18.69
CA VAL A 36 2.22 5.33 -17.88
C VAL A 36 3.63 5.43 -17.29
N GLN A 37 4.46 6.33 -17.82
CA GLN A 37 5.80 6.62 -17.32
C GLN A 37 5.81 7.42 -16.00
N TYR A 38 4.65 7.95 -15.57
CA TYR A 38 4.53 8.74 -14.35
C TYR A 38 3.82 7.95 -13.25
N THR A 39 4.32 8.02 -12.01
CA THR A 39 3.64 7.46 -10.83
C THR A 39 2.33 8.18 -10.52
N PHE A 40 1.49 7.63 -9.64
CA PHE A 40 0.28 8.33 -9.17
C PHE A 40 0.60 9.69 -8.55
N SER A 41 1.67 9.76 -7.74
CA SER A 41 2.15 11.02 -7.14
C SER A 41 2.52 12.06 -8.20
N GLN A 42 3.11 11.63 -9.31
CA GLN A 42 3.52 12.50 -10.41
C GLN A 42 2.35 12.97 -11.28
N HIS A 43 1.27 12.20 -11.36
CA HIS A 43 0.01 12.62 -12.00
C HIS A 43 -0.59 13.82 -11.26
N VAL A 44 -0.63 13.76 -9.93
CA VAL A 44 -1.19 14.82 -9.08
C VAL A 44 -0.20 15.94 -8.76
N ALA A 45 1.08 15.74 -9.06
CA ALA A 45 2.13 16.66 -8.72
C ALA A 45 1.90 18.07 -9.28
N PRO A 46 1.42 18.35 -10.50
CA PRO A 46 1.41 19.73 -11.03
C PRO A 46 0.42 20.72 -10.40
N ARG A 47 -0.71 20.26 -9.84
CA ARG A 47 -1.81 21.14 -9.39
C ARG A 47 -2.09 21.00 -7.89
N ASN A 48 -2.35 22.11 -7.20
CA ASN A 48 -2.65 22.08 -5.76
C ASN A 48 -3.90 21.25 -5.45
N SER A 49 -4.97 21.43 -6.23
CA SER A 49 -6.22 20.69 -6.05
C SER A 49 -6.04 19.18 -6.15
N SER A 50 -5.24 18.70 -7.12
CA SER A 50 -4.94 17.27 -7.25
C SER A 50 -4.07 16.75 -6.12
N SER A 51 -3.10 17.54 -5.65
CA SER A 51 -2.29 17.16 -4.49
C SER A 51 -3.14 17.06 -3.21
N ILE A 52 -4.04 18.03 -2.97
CA ILE A 52 -4.97 18.01 -1.82
C ILE A 52 -5.87 16.78 -1.88
N PHE A 53 -6.50 16.52 -3.04
CA PHE A 53 -7.33 15.33 -3.23
C PHE A 53 -6.55 14.04 -2.91
N TYR A 54 -5.32 13.93 -3.42
CA TYR A 54 -4.47 12.76 -3.22
C TYR A 54 -4.07 12.57 -1.75
N SER A 55 -3.70 13.65 -1.06
CA SER A 55 -3.40 13.59 0.37
C SER A 55 -4.62 13.15 1.19
N LEU A 56 -5.80 13.71 0.90
CA LEU A 56 -7.04 13.32 1.59
C LEU A 56 -7.39 11.85 1.33
N LEU A 57 -7.28 11.39 0.08
CA LEU A 57 -7.48 9.99 -0.28
C LEU A 57 -6.59 9.09 0.57
N PHE A 58 -5.28 9.35 0.61
CA PHE A 58 -4.33 8.53 1.36
C PHE A 58 -4.52 8.60 2.87
N ILE A 59 -4.80 9.79 3.44
CA ILE A 59 -5.10 9.93 4.87
C ILE A 59 -6.29 9.05 5.23
N VAL A 60 -7.41 9.19 4.51
CA VAL A 60 -8.62 8.41 4.78
C VAL A 60 -8.37 6.91 4.61
N THR A 61 -7.81 6.49 3.48
CA THR A 61 -7.62 5.05 3.20
C THR A 61 -6.60 4.42 4.15
N LEU A 62 -5.51 5.10 4.51
CA LEU A 62 -4.50 4.54 5.40
C LEU A 62 -4.94 4.53 6.86
N THR A 63 -5.73 5.51 7.31
CA THR A 63 -6.36 5.43 8.64
C THR A 63 -7.32 4.24 8.71
N LEU A 64 -8.17 4.05 7.69
CA LEU A 64 -9.05 2.88 7.62
C LEU A 64 -8.26 1.56 7.54
N LEU A 65 -7.16 1.53 6.80
CA LEU A 65 -6.24 0.39 6.73
C LEU A 65 -5.67 0.04 8.11
N LEU A 66 -5.21 1.04 8.86
CA LEU A 66 -4.70 0.84 10.22
C LEU A 66 -5.79 0.32 11.16
N ILE A 67 -7.02 0.82 11.05
CA ILE A 67 -8.16 0.30 11.81
C ILE A 67 -8.41 -1.17 11.46
N PHE A 68 -8.50 -1.51 10.17
CA PHE A 68 -8.68 -2.89 9.71
C PHE A 68 -7.61 -3.84 10.30
N PHE A 69 -6.34 -3.47 10.18
CA PHE A 69 -5.27 -4.30 10.71
C PHE A 69 -5.28 -4.38 12.24
N ALA A 70 -5.45 -3.26 12.94
CA ALA A 70 -5.34 -3.23 14.40
C ALA A 70 -6.53 -3.91 15.10
N SER A 71 -7.74 -3.76 14.54
CA SER A 71 -8.97 -4.26 15.16
C SER A 71 -9.36 -5.67 14.71
N TYR A 72 -8.97 -6.08 13.50
CA TYR A 72 -9.35 -7.37 12.94
C TYR A 72 -8.15 -8.24 12.56
N PHE A 73 -7.37 -7.85 11.55
CA PHE A 73 -6.40 -8.76 10.92
C PHE A 73 -5.29 -9.22 11.89
N ILE A 74 -4.69 -8.30 12.64
CA ILE A 74 -3.61 -8.66 13.57
C ILE A 74 -4.12 -9.51 14.75
N PRO A 75 -5.23 -9.18 15.43
CA PRO A 75 -5.81 -10.06 16.44
C PRO A 75 -6.23 -11.43 15.90
N ALA A 76 -6.84 -11.49 14.71
CA ALA A 76 -7.36 -12.74 14.14
C ALA A 76 -6.26 -13.77 13.82
N TYR A 77 -5.10 -13.31 13.34
CA TYR A 77 -3.97 -14.18 12.99
C TYR A 77 -2.83 -14.12 14.01
N GLU A 78 -3.04 -13.48 15.16
CA GLU A 78 -2.06 -13.35 16.25
C GLU A 78 -0.70 -12.82 15.77
N LEU A 79 -0.69 -11.82 14.88
CA LEU A 79 0.54 -11.36 14.23
C LEU A 79 1.51 -10.69 15.21
N PRO A 80 2.84 -10.86 15.01
CA PRO A 80 3.84 -10.44 15.99
C PRO A 80 4.04 -8.92 15.99
N ILE A 81 4.66 -8.41 17.05
CA ILE A 81 4.94 -6.97 17.23
C ILE A 81 5.70 -6.34 16.04
N PRO A 82 6.73 -6.99 15.43
CA PRO A 82 7.40 -6.44 14.26
C PRO A 82 6.47 -6.16 13.08
N PHE A 83 5.42 -6.98 12.87
CA PHE A 83 4.41 -6.72 11.84
C PHE A 83 3.68 -5.39 12.10
N LYS A 84 3.26 -5.17 13.35
CA LYS A 84 2.59 -3.93 13.78
C LYS A 84 3.48 -2.71 13.54
N GLN A 85 4.75 -2.80 13.93
CA GLN A 85 5.72 -1.71 13.78
C GLN A 85 5.95 -1.36 12.31
N LEU A 86 6.22 -2.36 11.47
CA LEU A 86 6.42 -2.16 10.03
C LEU A 86 5.19 -1.56 9.35
N LEU A 87 3.99 -1.99 9.72
CA LEU A 87 2.74 -1.45 9.20
C LEU A 87 2.58 0.03 9.56
N VAL A 88 2.81 0.40 10.82
CA VAL A 88 2.72 1.79 11.28
C VAL A 88 3.77 2.66 10.58
N ILE A 89 5.02 2.20 10.50
CA ILE A 89 6.09 2.90 9.79
C ILE A 89 5.71 3.11 8.33
N SER A 90 5.22 2.07 7.65
CA SER A 90 4.82 2.14 6.25
C SER A 90 3.69 3.15 6.02
N CYS A 91 2.64 3.11 6.86
CA CYS A 91 1.50 4.03 6.75
C CYS A 91 1.90 5.47 7.05
N VAL A 92 2.67 5.72 8.11
CA VAL A 92 3.15 7.07 8.46
C VAL A 92 4.04 7.62 7.35
N ALA A 93 5.00 6.84 6.85
CA ALA A 93 5.85 7.26 5.74
C ALA A 93 5.01 7.60 4.50
N GLN A 94 4.00 6.79 4.17
CA GLN A 94 3.13 7.03 3.02
C GLN A 94 2.24 8.27 3.18
N ILE A 95 1.71 8.54 4.38
CA ILE A 95 1.00 9.80 4.67
C ILE A 95 1.95 10.99 4.51
N LEU A 96 3.14 10.92 5.10
CA LEU A 96 4.15 11.98 5.00
C LEU A 96 4.53 12.26 3.55
N CYS A 97 4.68 11.21 2.74
CA CYS A 97 4.95 11.30 1.31
C CYS A 97 3.94 12.21 0.57
N THR A 98 2.67 12.20 0.98
CA THR A 98 1.62 12.99 0.32
C THR A 98 1.72 14.50 0.61
N PHE A 99 2.35 14.92 1.70
CA PHE A 99 2.57 16.34 2.02
C PHE A 99 3.71 16.97 1.21
N PHE A 100 4.55 16.14 0.57
CA PHE A 100 5.64 16.57 -0.27
C PHE A 100 5.36 16.15 -1.72
N PRO A 101 4.50 16.87 -2.47
CA PRO A 101 4.27 16.54 -3.88
C PRO A 101 5.59 16.67 -4.65
N GLU A 102 5.80 15.81 -5.66
CA GLU A 102 7.01 15.79 -6.52
C GLU A 102 7.09 17.03 -7.44
N ARG A 103 7.26 18.21 -6.83
CA ARG A 103 7.48 19.52 -7.48
C ARG A 103 8.84 20.07 -7.07
N GLY A 104 9.72 20.29 -8.05
CA GLY A 104 11.08 20.77 -7.79
C GLY A 104 11.99 19.71 -7.17
N LYS A 105 13.27 20.04 -6.95
CA LYS A 105 14.29 19.06 -6.56
C LYS A 105 14.15 18.57 -5.11
N GLU A 106 14.03 19.49 -4.16
CA GLU A 106 14.02 19.16 -2.72
C GLU A 106 12.78 18.36 -2.29
N LYS A 107 11.58 18.83 -2.63
CA LYS A 107 10.33 18.12 -2.27
C LYS A 107 10.29 16.72 -2.88
N THR A 108 10.77 16.58 -4.12
CA THR A 108 10.88 15.28 -4.80
C THR A 108 11.84 14.34 -4.09
N LYS A 109 12.98 14.84 -3.58
CA LYS A 109 13.92 14.03 -2.79
C LYS A 109 13.26 13.51 -1.51
N ILE A 110 12.62 14.39 -0.75
CA ILE A 110 11.91 14.03 0.49
C ILE A 110 10.79 13.02 0.22
N HIS A 111 9.96 13.26 -0.81
CA HIS A 111 8.91 12.36 -1.25
C HIS A 111 9.43 10.95 -1.52
N ARG A 112 10.53 10.86 -2.29
CA ARG A 112 11.13 9.58 -2.70
C ARG A 112 11.73 8.82 -1.52
N VAL A 113 12.29 9.51 -0.52
CA VAL A 113 12.77 8.87 0.71
C VAL A 113 11.61 8.23 1.45
N PHE A 114 10.52 8.98 1.70
CA PHE A 114 9.35 8.43 2.40
C PHE A 114 8.65 7.31 1.61
N ALA A 115 8.51 7.47 0.29
CA ALA A 115 7.98 6.42 -0.57
C ALA A 115 8.87 5.17 -0.53
N GLY A 116 10.20 5.34 -0.53
CA GLY A 116 11.15 4.24 -0.42
C GLY A 116 11.07 3.51 0.91
N ILE A 117 10.93 4.23 2.02
CA ILE A 117 10.71 3.64 3.36
C ILE A 117 9.42 2.81 3.36
N SER A 118 8.30 3.41 2.91
CA SER A 118 7.02 2.70 2.84
C SER A 118 7.14 1.43 1.98
N ALA A 119 7.75 1.53 0.80
CA ALA A 119 7.95 0.42 -0.13
C ALA A 119 8.98 -0.62 0.35
N ALA A 120 9.88 -0.28 1.26
CA ALA A 120 10.76 -1.29 1.87
C ALA A 120 10.00 -2.11 2.93
N CYS A 121 9.08 -1.48 3.68
CA CYS A 121 8.32 -2.15 4.74
C CYS A 121 7.30 -3.17 4.20
N LEU A 122 6.60 -2.87 3.10
CA LEU A 122 5.53 -3.75 2.60
C LEU A 122 5.97 -5.19 2.25
N PRO A 123 7.08 -5.46 1.53
CA PRO A 123 7.53 -6.83 1.32
C PRO A 123 7.98 -7.50 2.62
N MET A 124 8.52 -6.75 3.59
CA MET A 124 8.85 -7.31 4.91
C MET A 124 7.59 -7.76 5.66
N LEU A 125 6.46 -7.06 5.51
CA LEU A 125 5.17 -7.51 6.05
C LEU A 125 4.73 -8.83 5.42
N LEU A 126 4.85 -8.99 4.10
CA LEU A 126 4.53 -10.25 3.42
C LEU A 126 5.48 -11.39 3.82
N ALA A 127 6.77 -11.09 4.03
CA ALA A 127 7.73 -12.09 4.51
C ALA A 127 7.34 -12.63 5.90
N ILE A 128 6.89 -11.75 6.81
CA ILE A 128 6.38 -12.16 8.12
C ILE A 128 5.15 -13.05 7.95
N LEU A 129 4.18 -12.66 7.11
CA LEU A 129 2.96 -13.44 6.88
C LEU A 129 3.23 -14.82 6.29
N ALA A 130 4.09 -14.91 5.28
CA ALA A 130 4.46 -16.18 4.65
C ALA A 130 5.12 -17.15 5.65
N ALA A 131 5.83 -16.62 6.66
CA ALA A 131 6.48 -17.42 7.70
C ALA A 131 5.58 -17.68 8.93
N TRP A 132 4.43 -17.03 9.04
CA TRP A 132 3.67 -17.03 10.31
C TRP A 132 2.84 -18.32 10.51
N PRO A 133 2.84 -18.95 11.70
CA PRO A 133 2.23 -20.27 11.88
C PRO A 133 0.72 -20.34 11.63
N THR A 134 -0.03 -19.29 11.98
CA THR A 134 -1.51 -19.26 11.90
C THR A 134 -2.04 -19.12 10.47
N ILE A 135 -1.19 -18.78 9.50
CA ILE A 135 -1.56 -18.68 8.09
C ILE A 135 -1.54 -20.08 7.46
N ASN A 136 -2.61 -20.41 6.72
CA ASN A 136 -2.73 -21.72 6.08
C ASN A 136 -1.71 -21.92 4.94
N GLY A 137 -1.54 -23.16 4.49
CA GLY A 137 -0.50 -23.52 3.50
C GLY A 137 -0.69 -22.84 2.13
N PHE A 138 -1.93 -22.74 1.64
CA PHE A 138 -2.22 -22.11 0.35
C PHE A 138 -1.91 -20.61 0.38
N ASP A 139 -2.37 -19.92 1.41
CA ASP A 139 -2.14 -18.49 1.60
C ASP A 139 -0.66 -18.15 1.78
N LYS A 140 0.12 -19.03 2.41
CA LYS A 140 1.59 -18.89 2.49
C LYS A 140 2.25 -18.91 1.12
N ILE A 141 1.83 -19.82 0.24
CA ILE A 141 2.35 -19.92 -1.12
C ILE A 141 2.00 -18.66 -1.90
N LEU A 142 0.74 -18.22 -1.85
CA LEU A 142 0.28 -16.98 -2.49
C LEU A 142 1.06 -15.76 -1.98
N THR A 143 1.18 -15.62 -0.66
CA THR A 143 1.91 -14.53 0.00
C THR A 143 3.38 -14.55 -0.38
N GLY A 144 4.02 -15.72 -0.42
CA GLY A 144 5.41 -15.89 -0.84
C GLY A 144 5.64 -15.50 -2.30
N ALA A 145 4.73 -15.88 -3.20
CA ALA A 145 4.80 -15.48 -4.60
C ALA A 145 4.68 -13.95 -4.76
N CYS A 146 3.72 -13.34 -4.08
CA CYS A 146 3.53 -11.89 -4.07
C CYS A 146 4.74 -11.15 -3.47
N PHE A 147 5.33 -11.67 -2.40
CA PHE A 147 6.58 -11.15 -1.82
C PHE A 147 7.71 -11.13 -2.86
N ILE A 148 7.93 -12.24 -3.57
CA ILE A 148 8.97 -12.33 -4.61
C ILE A 148 8.69 -11.31 -5.74
N ILE A 149 7.44 -11.17 -6.17
CA ILE A 149 7.04 -10.17 -7.17
C ILE A 149 7.37 -8.75 -6.70
N MET A 150 7.04 -8.41 -5.45
CA MET A 150 7.35 -7.09 -4.89
C MET A 150 8.85 -6.82 -4.83
N LEU A 151 9.66 -7.80 -4.43
CA LEU A 151 11.12 -7.68 -4.46
C LEU A 151 11.64 -7.51 -5.88
N ALA A 152 11.14 -8.28 -6.84
CA ALA A 152 11.52 -8.15 -8.24
C ALA A 152 11.20 -6.74 -8.76
N ILE A 153 10.01 -6.19 -8.46
CA ILE A 153 9.64 -4.84 -8.87
C ILE A 153 10.55 -3.78 -8.21
N LEU A 154 10.90 -3.92 -6.94
CA LEU A 154 11.85 -3.01 -6.28
C LEU A 154 13.23 -3.06 -6.92
N CYS A 155 13.76 -4.26 -7.17
CA CYS A 155 15.03 -4.44 -7.88
C CYS A 155 14.97 -3.80 -9.27
N LEU A 156 13.91 -4.06 -10.05
CA LEU A 156 13.74 -3.43 -11.37
C LEU A 156 13.67 -1.90 -11.26
N ALA A 157 12.97 -1.36 -10.27
CA ALA A 157 12.85 0.08 -10.08
C ALA A 157 14.17 0.77 -9.67
N ILE A 158 15.10 0.03 -9.05
CA ILE A 158 16.42 0.52 -8.61
C ILE A 158 17.45 0.34 -9.72
N PHE A 159 17.50 -0.83 -10.35
CA PHE A 159 18.60 -1.24 -11.24
C PHE A 159 18.30 -1.05 -12.73
N THR A 160 17.07 -0.75 -13.12
CA THR A 160 16.70 -0.63 -14.53
C THR A 160 16.03 0.70 -14.86
N GLU A 161 16.10 1.06 -16.14
CA GLU A 161 15.41 2.23 -16.68
C GLU A 161 13.91 2.00 -16.89
N LEU A 162 13.37 0.83 -16.54
CA LEU A 162 11.93 0.54 -16.65
C LEU A 162 11.09 1.49 -15.80
N ARG A 163 11.65 2.02 -14.71
CA ARG A 163 11.02 3.10 -13.95
C ARG A 163 10.74 4.33 -14.81
N LYS A 164 11.58 4.66 -15.79
CA LYS A 164 11.39 5.83 -16.66
C LYS A 164 10.31 5.63 -17.72
N THR A 165 9.89 4.40 -17.99
CA THR A 165 8.95 4.07 -19.07
C THR A 165 7.61 3.53 -18.56
N HIS A 166 7.60 2.80 -17.46
CA HIS A 166 6.41 2.08 -16.96
C HIS A 166 6.18 2.27 -15.46
N ALA A 167 6.55 3.43 -14.89
CA ALA A 167 6.44 3.70 -13.46
C ALA A 167 5.06 3.39 -12.87
N LEU A 168 3.99 3.77 -13.58
CA LEU A 168 2.61 3.58 -13.13
C LEU A 168 2.28 2.10 -13.01
N ILE A 169 2.63 1.32 -14.03
CA ILE A 169 2.32 -0.11 -14.10
C ILE A 169 3.07 -0.86 -13.00
N LEU A 170 4.36 -0.55 -12.80
CA LEU A 170 5.15 -1.12 -11.72
C LEU A 170 4.55 -0.76 -10.35
N GLN A 171 4.12 0.48 -10.16
CA GLN A 171 3.47 0.90 -8.92
C GLN A 171 2.13 0.19 -8.69
N ILE A 172 1.30 0.01 -9.73
CA ILE A 172 0.04 -0.74 -9.64
C ILE A 172 0.31 -2.20 -9.28
N ALA A 173 1.17 -2.87 -10.05
CA ALA A 173 1.52 -4.27 -9.82
C ALA A 173 2.07 -4.50 -8.40
N TYR A 174 2.92 -3.58 -7.92
CA TYR A 174 3.49 -3.62 -6.59
C TYR A 174 2.42 -3.50 -5.49
N ASN A 175 1.46 -2.57 -5.63
CA ASN A 175 0.37 -2.43 -4.65
C ASN A 175 -0.61 -3.61 -4.72
N VAL A 176 -0.94 -4.10 -5.92
CA VAL A 176 -1.80 -5.28 -6.10
C VAL A 176 -1.17 -6.50 -5.43
N ALA A 177 0.14 -6.72 -5.64
CA ALA A 177 0.87 -7.81 -4.99
C ALA A 177 0.84 -7.71 -3.45
N PHE A 178 0.76 -6.51 -2.87
CA PHE A 178 0.56 -6.35 -1.44
C PHE A 178 -0.87 -6.69 -0.99
N PHE A 179 -1.89 -6.14 -1.66
CA PHE A 179 -3.28 -6.27 -1.21
C PHE A 179 -3.90 -7.64 -1.47
N VAL A 180 -3.57 -8.30 -2.58
CA VAL A 180 -4.14 -9.61 -2.94
C VAL A 180 -4.00 -10.66 -1.83
N PRO A 181 -2.79 -10.97 -1.30
CA PRO A 181 -2.66 -11.98 -0.25
C PRO A 181 -3.36 -11.58 1.04
N ILE A 182 -3.39 -10.28 1.38
CA ILE A 182 -4.10 -9.78 2.56
C ILE A 182 -5.61 -10.02 2.45
N LEU A 183 -6.19 -9.72 1.29
CA LEU A 183 -7.61 -9.95 1.03
C LEU A 183 -7.95 -11.45 0.99
N PHE A 184 -7.10 -12.27 0.39
CA PHE A 184 -7.29 -13.73 0.40
C PHE A 184 -7.31 -14.27 1.82
N ILE A 185 -6.25 -14.01 2.60
CA ILE A 185 -6.16 -14.45 3.99
C ILE A 185 -7.39 -14.00 4.80
N ALA A 186 -7.81 -12.74 4.63
CA ALA A 186 -8.90 -12.16 5.40
C ALA A 186 -10.29 -12.73 5.05
N TYR A 187 -10.51 -13.20 3.82
CA TYR A 187 -11.87 -13.42 3.30
C TYR A 187 -12.13 -14.82 2.71
N LEU A 188 -11.10 -15.63 2.44
CA LEU A 188 -11.20 -16.93 1.77
C LEU A 188 -10.52 -18.02 2.59
#